data_AF-A0A2D8S990-F1
#
_entry.id   AF-A0A2D8S990-F1
#
_cell.length_a   1.000
_cell.length_b   1.000
_cell.length_c   1.000
_cell.angle_alpha   90.00
_cell.angle_beta   90.00
_cell.angle_gamma   90.00
#
_symmetry.space_group_name_H-M   'P 1'
#
loop_
_entity.id
_entity.type
_entity.pdbx_description
1 polymer ?
#
loop_
_entity_poly.entity_id
_entity_poly.type
_entity_poly.pdbx_seq_one_letter_code
_entity_poly.pdbx_strand_id
1 'polypeptide(L)'
;MHAIKSMFIYRYIILFAAMLSISLGTNDYLWPTDASKTITTVFGDIRPFRYHTGIDIRTYGINGLDIYAIEDGYVSRIAISPLGYGKVIYIKMKDGNTSVYAHLDKFNETLEIFIDSLQEKCDCFSIDHTFLPNQYPVKKGDIIGFTGDSGSLSGPHIHFEIRNKKGEPFNPFLTNYLIEDTLPPIPQKIILNNLNKDSFINGSPVEKEFDLIKISDSQYIIEDIISVSGEIGISAEIYDKINGQPFNFGLYSIKLEIDGEIFFEAEYNHINFNEGHKVFCERDFDKYNSERKKVYSLYKKNNYHPSSFIKSIPIKKIIFNDRSYHECKITASDYNGNYIEILFNLLSSSNKDTQIDFIAEKKGWIVQSYDDRLKLLNVYFTNDFNENIRYVSPDIDTIYATKFFIPKPKKNLNTLVAEPFYKDGTYGPPQFHKIDNKEKILDGKIKLKDKTRGTA
;
A
#
# COMPACT_ATOMS: atom_id res chain seq x y z
N MET A 1 -22.82 -52.47 38.28
CA MET A 1 -22.23 -51.90 37.04
C MET A 1 -23.26 -51.10 36.23
N HIS A 2 -24.08 -50.26 36.87
CA HIS A 2 -25.12 -49.43 36.20
C HIS A 2 -25.18 -47.98 36.70
N ALA A 3 -24.51 -47.63 37.81
CA ALA A 3 -24.51 -46.27 38.36
C ALA A 3 -23.40 -45.36 37.78
N ILE A 4 -22.34 -45.92 37.17
CA ILE A 4 -21.18 -45.14 36.69
C ILE A 4 -21.35 -44.65 35.24
N LYS A 5 -22.26 -45.24 34.46
CA LYS A 5 -22.53 -44.80 33.08
C LYS A 5 -23.44 -43.56 33.00
N SER A 6 -24.16 -43.20 34.06
CA SER A 6 -25.07 -42.05 34.06
C SER A 6 -24.40 -40.71 34.37
N MET A 7 -23.20 -40.70 34.99
CA MET A 7 -22.47 -39.47 35.31
C MET A 7 -21.62 -38.92 34.16
N PHE A 8 -21.33 -39.74 33.14
CA PHE A 8 -20.59 -39.28 31.97
C PHE A 8 -21.48 -38.54 30.95
N ILE A 9 -22.74 -38.93 30.80
CA ILE A 9 -23.65 -38.32 29.81
C ILE A 9 -24.06 -36.89 30.23
N TYR A 10 -24.29 -36.64 31.53
CA TYR A 10 -24.62 -35.28 32.01
C TYR A 10 -23.44 -34.29 31.93
N ARG A 11 -22.20 -34.78 31.94
CA ARG A 11 -21.00 -33.91 31.84
C ARG A 11 -20.75 -33.43 30.39
N TYR A 12 -21.15 -34.22 29.39
CA TYR A 12 -21.10 -33.81 27.98
C TYR A 12 -22.27 -32.90 27.57
N ILE A 13 -23.45 -33.04 28.20
CA ILE A 13 -24.60 -32.14 27.93
C ILE A 13 -24.36 -30.73 28.48
N ILE A 14 -23.66 -30.59 29.62
CA ILE A 14 -23.29 -29.26 30.17
C ILE A 14 -22.12 -28.63 29.38
N LEU A 15 -21.23 -29.43 28.78
CA LEU A 15 -20.17 -28.92 27.91
C LEU A 15 -20.64 -28.55 26.48
N PHE A 16 -21.74 -29.14 26.00
CA PHE A 16 -22.32 -28.75 24.71
C PHE A 16 -23.19 -27.48 24.80
N ALA A 17 -23.82 -27.23 25.95
CA ALA A 17 -24.57 -26.00 26.21
C ALA A 17 -23.69 -24.77 26.44
N ALA A 18 -22.42 -24.95 26.81
CA ALA A 18 -21.46 -23.85 27.00
C ALA A 18 -20.78 -23.38 25.70
N MET A 19 -20.93 -24.10 24.58
CA MET A 19 -20.41 -23.68 23.27
C MET A 19 -21.44 -22.93 22.40
N LEU A 20 -22.65 -22.68 22.92
CA LEU A 20 -23.74 -22.04 22.18
C LEU A 20 -24.20 -20.74 22.87
N SER A 21 -23.27 -19.82 23.14
CA SER A 21 -23.58 -18.40 23.42
C SER A 21 -22.32 -17.55 23.43
N ILE A 22 -21.55 -17.60 22.34
CA ILE A 22 -20.81 -16.43 21.90
C ILE A 22 -21.56 -15.91 20.67
N SER A 23 -22.74 -15.34 20.91
CA SER A 23 -23.19 -14.25 20.04
C SER A 23 -22.25 -13.09 20.37
N LEU A 24 -21.07 -13.05 19.74
CA LEU A 24 -20.38 -11.78 19.53
C LEU A 24 -21.46 -10.89 18.90
N GLY A 25 -21.94 -9.90 19.66
CA GLY A 25 -22.98 -9.01 19.19
C GLY A 25 -22.47 -8.31 17.96
N THR A 26 -22.79 -8.84 16.78
CA THR A 26 -22.71 -8.10 15.53
C THR A 26 -23.65 -6.94 15.74
N ASN A 27 -23.12 -5.73 15.82
CA ASN A 27 -23.95 -4.54 15.86
C ASN A 27 -24.82 -4.58 14.61
N ASP A 28 -26.13 -4.78 14.78
CA ASP A 28 -27.07 -4.85 13.67
C ASP A 28 -27.37 -3.42 13.20
N TYR A 29 -26.44 -2.83 12.47
CA TYR A 29 -26.60 -1.49 11.91
C TYR A 29 -27.37 -1.54 10.59
N LEU A 30 -28.24 -0.56 10.38
CA LEU A 30 -28.86 -0.31 9.08
C LEU A 30 -27.80 0.25 8.13
N TRP A 31 -27.88 -0.07 6.84
CA TRP A 31 -27.04 0.59 5.85
C TRP A 31 -27.45 2.07 5.67
N PRO A 32 -26.50 3.02 5.52
CA PRO A 32 -26.79 4.44 5.72
C PRO A 32 -27.64 5.12 4.63
N THR A 33 -27.97 4.45 3.52
CA THR A 33 -28.73 5.04 2.39
C THR A 33 -29.30 3.96 1.47
N ASP A 34 -30.39 4.23 0.76
CA ASP A 34 -30.87 3.37 -0.32
C ASP A 34 -30.23 3.70 -1.68
N ALA A 35 -29.32 4.68 -1.74
CA ALA A 35 -28.68 5.11 -2.99
C ALA A 35 -27.98 3.96 -3.73
N SER A 36 -27.18 3.16 -3.02
CA SER A 36 -26.61 1.90 -3.52
C SER A 36 -25.88 1.11 -2.43
N LYS A 37 -25.45 -0.10 -2.79
CA LYS A 37 -24.43 -0.90 -2.07
C LYS A 37 -23.04 -0.82 -2.73
N THR A 38 -22.87 0.02 -3.75
CA THR A 38 -21.62 0.13 -4.49
C THR A 38 -20.64 1.04 -3.76
N ILE A 39 -19.41 0.59 -3.58
CA ILE A 39 -18.36 1.30 -2.86
C ILE A 39 -17.36 1.88 -3.85
N THR A 40 -16.87 3.08 -3.61
CA THR A 40 -15.84 3.72 -4.44
C THR A 40 -14.48 3.78 -3.75
N THR A 41 -14.45 3.66 -2.43
CA THR A 41 -13.23 3.66 -1.61
C THR A 41 -13.48 2.90 -0.32
N VAL A 42 -12.50 2.10 0.10
CA VAL A 42 -12.55 1.31 1.33
C VAL A 42 -11.73 1.95 2.45
N PHE A 43 -11.95 1.47 3.68
CA PHE A 43 -11.20 1.89 4.85
C PHE A 43 -9.71 1.59 4.69
N GLY A 44 -8.84 2.52 5.10
CA GLY A 44 -7.38 2.38 4.96
C GLY A 44 -6.83 2.71 3.58
N ASP A 45 -7.67 3.08 2.62
CA ASP A 45 -7.19 3.54 1.32
C ASP A 45 -6.35 4.81 1.44
N ILE A 46 -5.35 4.90 0.57
CA ILE A 46 -4.43 6.04 0.53
C ILE A 46 -5.13 7.31 0.04
N ARG A 47 -4.97 8.39 0.80
CA ARG A 47 -5.32 9.76 0.41
C ARG A 47 -4.09 10.65 0.60
N PRO A 48 -4.02 11.81 -0.08
CA PRO A 48 -3.00 12.80 0.24
C PRO A 48 -2.99 13.11 1.74
N PHE A 49 -1.84 12.92 2.38
CA PHE A 49 -1.57 13.21 3.79
C PHE A 49 -2.35 12.39 4.82
N ARG A 50 -3.17 11.41 4.41
CA ARG A 50 -3.97 10.59 5.36
C ARG A 50 -4.39 9.25 4.80
N TYR A 51 -4.90 8.40 5.69
CA TYR A 51 -5.70 7.25 5.30
C TYR A 51 -7.18 7.62 5.23
N HIS A 52 -7.92 6.87 4.41
CA HIS A 52 -9.38 6.95 4.36
C HIS A 52 -9.97 6.26 5.60
N THR A 53 -10.81 6.99 6.34
CA THR A 53 -11.28 6.63 7.68
C THR A 53 -12.69 6.05 7.70
N GLY A 54 -13.21 5.66 6.53
CA GLY A 54 -14.56 5.15 6.37
C GLY A 54 -14.71 4.32 5.10
N ILE A 55 -15.90 4.35 4.54
CA ILE A 55 -16.21 3.86 3.18
C ILE A 55 -16.89 4.97 2.40
N ASP A 56 -16.64 5.03 1.09
CA ASP A 56 -17.35 5.95 0.20
C ASP A 56 -18.40 5.17 -0.59
N ILE A 57 -19.68 5.54 -0.44
CA ILE A 57 -20.82 4.89 -1.09
C ILE A 57 -21.25 5.71 -2.31
N ARG A 58 -21.36 5.04 -3.45
CA ARG A 58 -21.69 5.66 -4.74
C ARG A 58 -23.16 6.07 -4.80
N THR A 59 -23.43 7.30 -5.23
CA THR A 59 -24.80 7.80 -5.52
C THR A 59 -25.06 7.98 -7.01
N TYR A 60 -24.18 7.46 -7.86
CA TYR A 60 -24.24 7.56 -9.33
C TYR A 60 -24.40 8.99 -9.85
N GLY A 61 -23.83 9.97 -9.14
CA GLY A 61 -23.89 11.39 -9.51
C GLY A 61 -25.17 12.09 -9.08
N ILE A 62 -25.97 11.48 -8.20
CA ILE A 62 -27.24 12.03 -7.72
C ILE A 62 -27.05 12.61 -6.32
N ASN A 63 -27.42 13.89 -6.18
CA ASN A 63 -27.61 14.57 -4.90
C ASN A 63 -29.07 14.43 -4.45
N GLY A 64 -29.32 14.58 -3.16
CA GLY A 64 -30.68 14.62 -2.61
C GLY A 64 -31.28 13.25 -2.26
N LEU A 65 -30.50 12.17 -2.25
CA LEU A 65 -30.99 10.85 -1.84
C LEU A 65 -30.97 10.74 -0.31
N ASP A 66 -31.90 9.98 0.25
CA ASP A 66 -32.06 9.85 1.70
C ASP A 66 -30.82 9.23 2.37
N ILE A 67 -30.47 9.79 3.52
CA ILE A 67 -29.49 9.24 4.46
C ILE A 67 -30.21 8.91 5.76
N TYR A 68 -29.97 7.71 6.27
CA TYR A 68 -30.63 7.17 7.46
C TYR A 68 -29.69 7.11 8.66
N ALA A 69 -30.24 7.34 9.85
CA ALA A 69 -29.58 6.96 11.09
C ALA A 69 -29.45 5.42 11.15
N ILE A 70 -28.22 4.91 11.23
CA ILE A 70 -27.98 3.45 11.19
C ILE A 70 -28.42 2.70 12.45
N GLU A 71 -28.62 3.43 13.56
CA GLU A 71 -28.98 2.92 14.88
C GLU A 71 -29.62 4.05 15.71
N ASP A 72 -30.43 3.67 16.70
CA ASP A 72 -30.97 4.56 17.71
C ASP A 72 -29.87 5.35 18.43
N GLY A 73 -30.12 6.63 18.68
CA GLY A 73 -29.17 7.50 19.34
C GLY A 73 -29.64 8.94 19.40
N TYR A 74 -28.68 9.86 19.30
CA TYR A 74 -28.94 11.28 19.16
C TYR A 74 -27.89 11.93 18.27
N VAL A 75 -28.26 13.00 17.56
CA VAL A 75 -27.30 13.83 16.83
C VAL A 75 -26.39 14.48 17.86
N SER A 76 -25.11 14.13 17.85
CA SER A 76 -24.14 14.64 18.82
C SER A 76 -23.38 15.86 18.32
N ARG A 77 -23.22 16.00 16.99
CA ARG A 77 -22.51 17.12 16.39
C ARG A 77 -22.95 17.32 14.95
N ILE A 78 -23.03 18.58 14.51
CA ILE A 78 -23.10 18.96 13.11
C ILE A 78 -21.96 19.93 12.84
N ALA A 79 -21.26 19.75 11.72
CA ALA A 79 -20.29 20.71 11.25
C ALA A 79 -20.48 21.01 9.76
N ILE A 80 -20.19 22.26 9.39
CA ILE A 80 -20.30 22.78 8.03
C ILE A 80 -19.01 23.53 7.73
N SER A 81 -18.34 23.14 6.66
CA SER A 81 -17.10 23.75 6.19
C SER A 81 -17.08 23.76 4.66
N PRO A 82 -16.44 24.76 4.01
CA PRO A 82 -16.26 24.75 2.55
C PRO A 82 -15.31 23.64 2.07
N LEU A 83 -14.54 23.04 2.98
CA LEU A 83 -13.50 22.04 2.69
C LEU A 83 -13.64 20.83 3.61
N GLY A 84 -12.93 19.74 3.28
CA GLY A 84 -12.88 18.55 4.11
C GLY A 84 -14.18 17.76 4.01
N TYR A 85 -14.86 17.51 5.13
CA TYR A 85 -16.12 16.77 5.14
C TYR A 85 -17.32 17.54 4.57
N GLY A 86 -17.20 18.86 4.32
CA GLY A 86 -18.34 19.66 3.88
C GLY A 86 -19.37 19.82 5.00
N LYS A 87 -20.65 19.54 4.66
CA LYS A 87 -21.71 19.30 5.64
C LYS A 87 -21.60 17.88 6.17
N VAL A 88 -21.48 17.75 7.49
CA VAL A 88 -21.31 16.48 8.19
C VAL A 88 -22.17 16.41 9.44
N ILE A 89 -22.76 15.24 9.67
CA ILE A 89 -23.56 14.93 10.85
C ILE A 89 -22.96 13.73 11.59
N TYR A 90 -22.93 13.83 12.92
CA TYR A 90 -22.43 12.82 13.82
C TYR A 90 -23.58 12.35 14.72
N ILE A 91 -23.80 11.04 14.78
CA ILE A 91 -24.81 10.43 15.65
C ILE A 91 -24.12 9.58 16.68
N LYS A 92 -24.30 9.93 17.96
CA LYS A 92 -23.88 9.07 19.07
C LYS A 92 -24.95 8.01 19.27
N MET A 93 -24.58 6.77 18.97
CA MET A 93 -25.49 5.61 18.97
C MET A 93 -25.63 5.02 20.38
N LYS A 94 -26.71 4.29 20.63
CA LYS A 94 -27.03 3.70 21.94
C LYS A 94 -25.98 2.74 22.49
N ASP A 95 -25.20 2.11 21.61
CA ASP A 95 -24.12 1.18 21.97
C ASP A 95 -22.82 1.93 22.41
N GLY A 96 -22.80 3.25 22.21
CA GLY A 96 -21.73 4.16 22.54
C GLY A 96 -20.77 4.47 21.38
N ASN A 97 -20.91 3.82 20.23
CA ASN A 97 -20.19 4.20 19.02
C ASN A 97 -20.77 5.48 18.39
N THR A 98 -20.08 6.07 17.43
CA THR A 98 -20.53 7.25 16.70
C THR A 98 -20.50 6.98 15.21
N SER A 99 -21.64 7.10 14.52
CA SER A 99 -21.69 7.08 13.05
C SER A 99 -21.52 8.49 12.50
N VAL A 100 -20.77 8.64 11.41
CA VAL A 100 -20.46 9.93 10.77
C VAL A 100 -20.84 9.87 9.30
N TYR A 101 -21.55 10.89 8.82
CA TYR A 101 -22.04 10.99 7.45
C TYR A 101 -21.60 12.35 6.92
N ALA A 102 -20.77 12.36 5.89
CA ALA A 102 -20.17 13.56 5.33
C ALA A 102 -20.50 13.74 3.84
N HIS A 103 -20.18 14.93 3.34
CA HIS A 103 -20.50 15.40 1.99
C HIS A 103 -22.01 15.57 1.74
N LEU A 104 -22.80 15.87 2.78
CA LEU A 104 -24.25 16.05 2.63
C LEU A 104 -24.57 17.28 1.76
N ASP A 105 -25.67 17.22 1.00
CA ASP A 105 -26.23 18.41 0.33
C ASP A 105 -27.02 19.23 1.36
N LYS A 106 -27.87 18.54 2.13
CA LYS A 106 -28.73 19.11 3.17
C LYS A 106 -28.90 18.16 4.35
N PHE A 107 -29.16 18.70 5.53
CA PHE A 107 -29.72 17.97 6.66
C PHE A 107 -31.23 17.81 6.48
N ASN A 108 -31.88 17.08 7.38
CA ASN A 108 -33.34 17.06 7.41
C ASN A 108 -33.92 18.46 7.75
N GLU A 109 -35.21 18.65 7.49
CA GLU A 109 -35.87 19.97 7.59
C GLU A 109 -35.68 20.63 8.96
N THR A 110 -35.85 19.88 10.05
CA THR A 110 -35.71 20.42 11.41
C THR A 110 -34.28 20.88 11.71
N LEU A 111 -33.29 20.11 11.27
CA LEU A 111 -31.88 20.47 11.47
C LEU A 111 -31.47 21.64 10.59
N GLU A 112 -31.93 21.72 9.34
CA GLU A 112 -31.63 22.88 8.46
C GLU A 112 -32.17 24.18 9.07
N ILE A 113 -33.42 24.21 9.55
CA ILE A 113 -33.98 25.41 10.23
C ILE A 113 -33.13 25.82 11.44
N PHE A 114 -32.66 24.85 12.24
CA PHE A 114 -31.81 25.12 13.39
C PHE A 114 -30.44 25.69 12.97
N ILE A 115 -29.83 25.11 11.94
CA ILE A 115 -28.54 25.56 11.39
C ILE A 115 -28.66 26.96 10.79
N ASP A 116 -29.70 27.23 10.01
CA ASP A 116 -29.96 28.55 9.43
C ASP A 116 -30.02 29.63 10.51
N SER A 117 -30.70 29.35 11.63
CA SER A 117 -30.76 30.25 12.79
C SER A 117 -29.38 30.48 13.44
N LEU A 118 -28.53 29.45 13.49
CA LEU A 118 -27.16 29.61 14.01
C LEU A 118 -26.30 30.47 13.06
N GLN A 119 -26.40 30.24 11.75
CA GLN A 119 -25.66 30.98 10.73
C GLN A 119 -26.07 32.44 10.66
N GLU A 120 -27.37 32.73 10.73
CA GLU A 120 -27.90 34.10 10.80
C GLU A 120 -27.41 34.82 12.06
N LYS A 121 -27.40 34.14 13.21
CA LYS A 121 -26.94 34.71 14.47
C LYS A 121 -25.44 35.00 14.51
N CYS A 122 -24.61 34.15 13.90
CA CYS A 122 -23.16 34.35 13.88
C CYS A 122 -22.67 35.18 12.69
N ASP A 123 -23.52 35.42 11.68
CA ASP A 123 -23.16 35.98 10.38
C ASP A 123 -21.99 35.21 9.74
N CYS A 124 -22.09 33.87 9.74
CA CYS A 124 -20.99 32.99 9.36
C CYS A 124 -21.47 31.75 8.62
N PHE A 125 -20.71 31.33 7.59
CA PHE A 125 -21.02 30.10 6.85
C PHE A 125 -20.64 28.84 7.63
N SER A 126 -19.47 28.85 8.27
CA SER A 126 -18.96 27.65 8.93
C SER A 126 -19.57 27.49 10.31
N ILE A 127 -20.12 26.31 10.58
CA ILE A 127 -20.71 25.95 11.88
C ILE A 127 -19.98 24.74 12.43
N ASP A 128 -19.78 24.72 13.74
CA ASP A 128 -19.40 23.53 14.49
C ASP A 128 -20.21 23.52 15.79
N HIS A 129 -21.30 22.73 15.79
CA HIS A 129 -22.23 22.70 16.91
C HIS A 129 -22.29 21.30 17.51
N THR A 130 -22.16 21.22 18.84
CA THR A 130 -22.28 19.98 19.61
C THR A 130 -23.59 20.02 20.41
N PHE A 131 -24.34 18.93 20.34
CA PHE A 131 -25.62 18.78 21.02
C PHE A 131 -25.44 17.99 22.33
N LEU A 132 -26.24 18.32 23.34
CA LEU A 132 -26.31 17.53 24.57
C LEU A 132 -26.97 16.16 24.31
N PRO A 133 -26.70 15.14 25.15
CA PRO A 133 -27.39 13.86 25.07
C PRO A 133 -28.90 14.01 25.01
N ASN A 134 -29.53 13.35 24.03
CA ASN A 134 -30.97 13.36 23.77
C ASN A 134 -31.59 14.73 23.42
N GLN A 135 -30.79 15.77 23.15
CA GLN A 135 -31.32 17.06 22.69
C GLN A 135 -31.98 16.94 21.30
N TYR A 136 -31.42 16.11 20.44
CA TYR A 136 -32.01 15.74 19.14
C TYR A 136 -31.94 14.21 18.99
N PRO A 137 -32.91 13.46 19.53
CA PRO A 137 -32.92 12.00 19.44
C PRO A 137 -33.26 11.55 18.02
N VAL A 138 -32.71 10.41 17.63
CA VAL A 138 -32.99 9.75 16.35
C VAL A 138 -33.22 8.26 16.57
N LYS A 139 -34.07 7.67 15.74
CA LYS A 139 -34.32 6.23 15.66
C LYS A 139 -33.64 5.63 14.44
N LYS A 140 -33.26 4.35 14.54
CA LYS A 140 -32.76 3.57 13.41
C LYS A 140 -33.74 3.70 12.23
N GLY A 141 -33.26 4.18 11.10
CA GLY A 141 -34.07 4.43 9.89
C GLY A 141 -34.61 5.85 9.72
N ASP A 142 -34.47 6.74 10.71
CA ASP A 142 -34.86 8.15 10.55
C ASP A 142 -34.02 8.82 9.47
N ILE A 143 -34.66 9.65 8.64
CA ILE A 143 -33.95 10.49 7.66
C ILE A 143 -33.25 11.64 8.40
N ILE A 144 -31.94 11.68 8.27
CA ILE A 144 -31.07 12.65 8.95
C ILE A 144 -30.50 13.71 8.01
N GLY A 145 -30.61 13.48 6.71
CA GLY A 145 -30.15 14.38 5.66
C GLY A 145 -30.15 13.70 4.31
N PHE A 146 -29.50 14.34 3.35
CA PHE A 146 -29.51 13.95 1.96
C PHE A 146 -28.12 13.96 1.35
N THR A 147 -27.87 13.01 0.45
CA THR A 147 -26.58 12.86 -0.24
C THR A 147 -26.19 14.12 -1.00
N GLY A 148 -24.89 14.40 -1.07
CA GLY A 148 -24.37 15.55 -1.77
C GLY A 148 -22.93 15.35 -2.22
N ASP A 149 -22.28 16.49 -2.45
CA ASP A 149 -20.86 16.61 -2.81
C ASP A 149 -20.16 17.73 -2.02
N SER A 150 -20.78 18.24 -0.96
CA SER A 150 -20.23 19.38 -0.22
C SER A 150 -18.84 19.08 0.36
N GLY A 151 -17.91 20.04 0.25
CA GLY A 151 -16.52 19.90 0.70
C GLY A 151 -15.67 18.88 -0.07
N SER A 152 -16.24 18.11 -1.00
CA SER A 152 -15.52 17.19 -1.86
C SER A 152 -15.34 17.74 -3.27
N LEU A 153 -14.26 17.31 -3.92
CA LEU A 153 -13.98 17.58 -5.33
C LEU A 153 -14.21 16.34 -6.22
N SER A 154 -14.65 15.21 -5.64
CA SER A 154 -14.84 13.94 -6.34
C SER A 154 -16.26 13.73 -6.91
N GLY A 155 -17.15 14.70 -6.71
CA GLY A 155 -18.56 14.61 -7.07
C GLY A 155 -19.44 13.87 -6.04
N PRO A 156 -20.72 13.64 -6.34
CA PRO A 156 -21.70 13.10 -5.40
C PRO A 156 -21.39 11.70 -4.88
N HIS A 157 -21.32 11.56 -3.56
CA HIS A 157 -21.14 10.29 -2.83
C HIS A 157 -21.44 10.50 -1.33
N ILE A 158 -21.57 9.40 -0.57
CA ILE A 158 -21.58 9.47 0.90
C ILE A 158 -20.22 9.02 1.41
N HIS A 159 -19.57 9.85 2.21
CA HIS A 159 -18.48 9.38 3.07
C HIS A 159 -19.07 8.95 4.42
N PHE A 160 -18.91 7.67 4.76
CA PHE A 160 -19.51 7.06 5.94
C PHE A 160 -18.45 6.43 6.86
N GLU A 161 -18.48 6.78 8.13
CA GLU A 161 -17.58 6.23 9.14
C GLU A 161 -18.35 5.67 10.33
N ILE A 162 -17.71 4.73 11.03
CA ILE A 162 -18.09 4.34 12.38
C ILE A 162 -16.87 4.55 13.27
N ARG A 163 -17.08 5.24 14.38
CA ARG A 163 -16.05 5.56 15.37
C ARG A 163 -16.36 4.89 16.69
N ASN A 164 -15.33 4.36 17.33
CA ASN A 164 -15.43 3.72 18.62
C ASN A 164 -15.76 4.73 19.74
N LYS A 165 -15.92 4.25 20.97
CA LYS A 165 -16.24 5.10 22.14
C LYS A 165 -15.21 6.20 22.43
N LYS A 166 -13.97 6.06 21.94
CA LYS A 166 -12.88 7.05 22.05
C LYS A 166 -12.87 8.05 20.89
N GLY A 167 -13.78 7.90 19.92
CA GLY A 167 -13.85 8.74 18.73
C GLY A 167 -12.89 8.34 17.61
N GLU A 168 -12.29 7.15 17.68
CA GLU A 168 -11.36 6.66 16.67
C GLU A 168 -12.10 5.80 15.62
N PRO A 169 -11.85 6.01 14.32
CA PRO A 169 -12.54 5.32 13.25
C PRO A 169 -12.06 3.87 13.14
N PHE A 170 -13.00 2.97 12.90
CA PHE A 170 -12.73 1.57 12.60
C PHE A 170 -13.43 1.17 11.30
N ASN A 171 -12.92 0.10 10.69
CA ASN A 171 -13.42 -0.39 9.41
C ASN A 171 -14.91 -0.75 9.51
N PRO A 172 -15.81 -0.06 8.78
CA PRO A 172 -17.25 -0.33 8.87
C PRO A 172 -17.63 -1.77 8.53
N PHE A 173 -16.82 -2.50 7.77
CA PHE A 173 -17.09 -3.90 7.46
C PHE A 173 -16.94 -4.83 8.67
N LEU A 174 -16.27 -4.43 9.75
CA LEU A 174 -16.23 -5.17 11.03
C LEU A 174 -17.60 -5.26 11.75
N THR A 175 -18.65 -4.72 11.15
CA THR A 175 -20.02 -4.77 11.68
C THR A 175 -20.82 -5.87 10.97
N ASN A 176 -22.15 -5.75 10.89
CA ASN A 176 -23.01 -6.65 10.12
C ASN A 176 -23.02 -6.36 8.61
N TYR A 177 -22.23 -5.40 8.13
CA TYR A 177 -22.18 -5.05 6.71
C TYR A 177 -21.50 -6.13 5.89
N LEU A 178 -22.25 -6.67 4.93
CA LEU A 178 -21.77 -7.64 3.96
C LEU A 178 -21.85 -7.03 2.57
N ILE A 179 -20.75 -7.13 1.83
CA ILE A 179 -20.69 -6.86 0.40
C ILE A 179 -20.37 -8.18 -0.27
N GLU A 180 -21.06 -8.50 -1.36
CA GLU A 180 -20.74 -9.68 -2.15
C GLU A 180 -19.37 -9.49 -2.80
N ASP A 181 -18.40 -10.27 -2.33
CA ASP A 181 -17.06 -10.31 -2.89
C ASP A 181 -16.46 -11.70 -2.81
N THR A 182 -16.08 -12.22 -3.97
CA THR A 182 -15.47 -13.53 -4.19
C THR A 182 -14.15 -13.40 -4.95
N LEU A 183 -13.69 -12.17 -5.23
CA LEU A 183 -12.49 -11.92 -6.01
C LEU A 183 -11.30 -11.79 -5.07
N PRO A 184 -10.21 -12.54 -5.28
CA PRO A 184 -9.00 -12.34 -4.50
C PRO A 184 -8.27 -11.07 -4.93
N PRO A 185 -7.44 -10.48 -4.04
CA PRO A 185 -6.56 -9.38 -4.41
C PRO A 185 -5.66 -9.71 -5.60
N ILE A 186 -5.32 -8.69 -6.38
CA ILE A 186 -4.55 -8.83 -7.61
C ILE A 186 -3.16 -8.23 -7.40
N PRO A 187 -2.12 -9.08 -7.24
CA PRO A 187 -0.76 -8.59 -7.16
C PRO A 187 -0.23 -8.23 -8.55
N GLN A 188 0.57 -7.17 -8.64
CA GLN A 188 1.20 -6.72 -9.88
C GLN A 188 2.70 -7.01 -9.83
N LYS A 189 3.38 -6.56 -8.77
CA LYS A 189 4.84 -6.62 -8.68
C LYS A 189 5.33 -6.76 -7.24
N ILE A 190 6.48 -7.41 -7.07
CA ILE A 190 7.33 -7.22 -5.89
C ILE A 190 8.40 -6.20 -6.22
N ILE A 191 8.68 -5.31 -5.27
CA ILE A 191 9.62 -4.22 -5.43
C ILE A 191 10.64 -4.30 -4.32
N LEU A 192 11.89 -4.60 -4.66
CA LEU A 192 12.99 -4.57 -3.72
C LEU A 192 13.63 -3.19 -3.73
N ASN A 193 13.65 -2.56 -2.57
CA ASN A 193 14.17 -1.22 -2.34
C ASN A 193 15.60 -1.33 -1.83
N ASN A 194 16.51 -0.62 -2.48
CA ASN A 194 17.84 -0.37 -1.95
C ASN A 194 17.74 0.68 -0.82
N LEU A 195 18.24 0.37 0.38
CA LEU A 195 18.18 1.30 1.53
C LEU A 195 19.53 1.97 1.85
N ASN A 196 20.64 1.53 1.25
CA ASN A 196 21.93 2.19 1.40
C ASN A 196 22.87 1.92 0.21
N LYS A 197 23.91 2.75 0.10
CA LYS A 197 24.90 2.71 -0.99
C LYS A 197 25.66 1.36 -1.14
N ASP A 198 25.66 0.53 -0.10
CA ASP A 198 26.37 -0.75 -0.06
C ASP A 198 25.40 -1.93 -0.22
N SER A 199 24.15 -1.65 -0.62
CA SER A 199 23.12 -2.62 -0.94
C SER A 199 23.05 -2.88 -2.43
N PHE A 200 22.75 -4.13 -2.81
CA PHE A 200 22.61 -4.51 -4.22
C PHE A 200 21.50 -5.53 -4.39
N ILE A 201 20.72 -5.37 -5.47
CA ILE A 201 19.64 -6.26 -5.85
C ILE A 201 19.92 -6.77 -7.27
N ASN A 202 20.16 -8.07 -7.40
CA ASN A 202 20.75 -8.67 -8.60
C ASN A 202 21.93 -7.83 -9.09
N GLY A 203 22.89 -7.55 -8.19
CA GLY A 203 24.04 -6.71 -8.44
C GLY A 203 23.77 -5.21 -8.56
N SER A 204 22.55 -4.75 -8.76
CA SER A 204 22.26 -3.34 -9.04
C SER A 204 22.07 -2.51 -7.77
N PRO A 205 22.65 -1.29 -7.66
CA PRO A 205 22.52 -0.42 -6.49
C PRO A 205 21.23 0.42 -6.48
N VAL A 206 20.21 0.02 -7.25
CA VAL A 206 18.92 0.73 -7.32
C VAL A 206 17.76 -0.19 -7.02
N GLU A 207 16.57 0.39 -6.82
CA GLU A 207 15.33 -0.36 -6.73
C GLU A 207 15.14 -1.25 -7.96
N LYS A 208 14.64 -2.48 -7.74
CA LYS A 208 14.19 -3.38 -8.82
C LYS A 208 12.77 -3.83 -8.59
N GLU A 209 12.01 -3.85 -9.68
CA GLU A 209 10.66 -4.42 -9.72
C GLU A 209 10.71 -5.78 -10.40
N PHE A 210 9.93 -6.72 -9.88
CA PHE A 210 9.87 -8.10 -10.34
C PHE A 210 8.43 -8.44 -10.72
N ASP A 211 8.25 -8.91 -11.95
CA ASP A 211 6.97 -9.38 -12.45
C ASP A 211 6.61 -10.74 -11.84
N LEU A 212 5.33 -11.03 -11.79
CA LEU A 212 4.77 -12.20 -11.12
C LEU A 212 4.21 -13.21 -12.11
N ILE A 213 4.46 -14.49 -11.86
CA ILE A 213 3.84 -15.59 -12.59
C ILE A 213 2.71 -16.16 -11.73
N LYS A 214 1.48 -16.12 -12.26
CA LYS A 214 0.33 -16.75 -11.62
C LYS A 214 0.41 -18.26 -11.84
N ILE A 215 0.43 -19.05 -10.77
CA ILE A 215 0.49 -20.52 -10.83
C ILE A 215 -0.81 -21.19 -10.39
N SER A 216 -1.65 -20.50 -9.61
CA SER A 216 -3.02 -20.90 -9.27
C SER A 216 -3.88 -19.67 -9.02
N ASP A 217 -5.17 -19.86 -8.70
CA ASP A 217 -6.08 -18.74 -8.43
C ASP A 217 -5.65 -17.86 -7.24
N SER A 218 -4.95 -18.43 -6.27
CA SER A 218 -4.50 -17.74 -5.06
C SER A 218 -2.98 -17.72 -4.89
N GLN A 219 -2.19 -18.14 -5.88
CA GLN A 219 -0.74 -18.25 -5.71
C GLN A 219 0.04 -17.71 -6.92
N TYR A 220 1.03 -16.90 -6.59
CA TYR A 220 1.94 -16.23 -7.51
C TYR A 220 3.38 -16.52 -7.10
N ILE A 221 4.28 -16.54 -8.08
CA ILE A 221 5.71 -16.73 -7.82
C ILE A 221 6.55 -15.71 -8.58
N ILE A 222 7.77 -15.50 -8.10
CA ILE A 222 8.89 -15.03 -8.92
C ILE A 222 9.74 -16.27 -9.21
N GLU A 223 9.89 -16.62 -10.49
CA GLU A 223 10.62 -17.83 -10.91
C GLU A 223 12.12 -17.72 -10.60
N ASP A 224 12.69 -16.53 -10.82
CA ASP A 224 14.10 -16.28 -10.59
C ASP A 224 14.42 -16.09 -9.09
N ILE A 225 15.59 -16.57 -8.71
CA ILE A 225 16.18 -16.31 -7.40
C ILE A 225 16.79 -14.90 -7.42
N ILE A 226 16.43 -14.09 -6.43
CA ILE A 226 16.88 -12.71 -6.36
C ILE A 226 18.09 -12.61 -5.44
N SER A 227 19.25 -12.32 -6.01
CA SER A 227 20.48 -12.06 -5.27
C SER A 227 20.37 -10.72 -4.55
N VAL A 228 20.59 -10.70 -3.24
CA VAL A 228 20.54 -9.48 -2.43
C VAL A 228 21.78 -9.36 -1.55
N SER A 229 22.23 -8.13 -1.32
CA SER A 229 23.26 -7.84 -0.33
C SER A 229 23.01 -6.48 0.32
N GLY A 230 23.52 -6.29 1.54
CA GLY A 230 23.33 -5.06 2.30
C GLY A 230 21.94 -4.91 2.93
N GLU A 231 21.48 -3.67 3.05
CA GLU A 231 20.19 -3.29 3.63
C GLU A 231 19.14 -3.13 2.53
N ILE A 232 18.11 -3.97 2.55
CA ILE A 232 17.02 -3.93 1.58
C ILE A 232 15.67 -3.70 2.27
N GLY A 233 14.72 -3.16 1.52
CA GLY A 233 13.30 -3.11 1.87
C GLY A 233 12.49 -3.92 0.87
N ILE A 234 11.41 -4.55 1.32
CA ILE A 234 10.46 -5.26 0.46
C ILE A 234 9.17 -4.45 0.39
N SER A 235 8.71 -4.17 -0.82
CA SER A 235 7.40 -3.58 -1.08
C SER A 235 6.61 -4.45 -2.07
N ALA A 236 5.29 -4.33 -2.06
CA ALA A 236 4.43 -5.05 -2.99
C ALA A 236 3.39 -4.11 -3.61
N GLU A 237 3.27 -4.15 -4.94
CA GLU A 237 2.19 -3.51 -5.67
C GLU A 237 1.02 -4.48 -5.76
N ILE A 238 -0.05 -4.22 -5.01
CA ILE A 238 -1.23 -5.08 -4.94
C ILE A 238 -2.45 -4.17 -4.83
N TYR A 239 -3.53 -4.52 -5.53
CA TYR A 239 -4.82 -3.87 -5.32
C TYR A 239 -5.91 -4.92 -5.27
N ASP A 240 -7.06 -4.51 -4.78
CA ASP A 240 -8.21 -5.39 -4.63
C ASP A 240 -9.36 -5.00 -5.57
N LYS A 241 -10.27 -5.95 -5.80
CA LYS A 241 -11.45 -5.80 -6.65
C LYS A 241 -12.65 -6.38 -5.95
N ILE A 242 -13.77 -5.66 -6.00
CA ILE A 242 -15.07 -6.14 -5.54
C ILE A 242 -15.93 -6.55 -6.75
N ASN A 243 -16.66 -7.65 -6.66
CA ASN A 243 -17.56 -8.14 -7.72
C ASN A 243 -18.44 -7.02 -8.31
N GLY A 244 -18.44 -6.92 -9.65
CA GLY A 244 -19.30 -5.99 -10.38
C GLY A 244 -18.92 -4.50 -10.26
N GLN A 245 -17.81 -4.16 -9.60
CA GLN A 245 -17.39 -2.76 -9.39
C GLN A 245 -16.12 -2.41 -10.21
N PRO A 246 -16.05 -1.22 -10.82
CA PRO A 246 -14.95 -0.86 -11.70
C PRO A 246 -13.69 -0.36 -10.96
N PHE A 247 -13.78 -0.07 -9.65
CA PHE A 247 -12.72 0.59 -8.89
C PHE A 247 -11.61 -0.38 -8.47
N ASN A 248 -10.46 0.18 -8.07
CA ASN A 248 -9.36 -0.57 -7.47
C ASN A 248 -9.29 -0.20 -5.98
N PHE A 249 -9.42 -1.19 -5.12
CA PHE A 249 -9.50 -1.00 -3.68
C PHE A 249 -8.16 -1.30 -3.00
N GLY A 250 -8.01 -0.78 -1.78
CA GLY A 250 -6.93 -1.17 -0.89
C GLY A 250 -7.18 -2.55 -0.29
N LEU A 251 -6.12 -3.14 0.26
CA LEU A 251 -6.19 -4.43 0.94
C LEU A 251 -6.83 -4.29 2.31
N TYR A 252 -7.40 -5.39 2.83
CA TYR A 252 -7.76 -5.50 4.23
C TYR A 252 -6.61 -6.00 5.10
N SER A 253 -5.81 -6.94 4.60
CA SER A 253 -4.62 -7.43 5.30
C SER A 253 -3.45 -7.67 4.36
N ILE A 254 -2.24 -7.52 4.91
CA ILE A 254 -0.99 -7.90 4.22
C ILE A 254 0.05 -8.33 5.24
N LYS A 255 0.74 -9.44 4.95
CA LYS A 255 1.74 -10.06 5.81
C LYS A 255 2.96 -10.49 5.01
N LEU A 256 4.15 -10.22 5.51
CA LEU A 256 5.43 -10.69 4.99
C LEU A 256 6.03 -11.69 5.97
N GLU A 257 6.31 -12.89 5.48
CA GLU A 257 7.04 -13.94 6.17
C GLU A 257 8.37 -14.20 5.45
N ILE A 258 9.45 -14.37 6.21
CA ILE A 258 10.78 -14.78 5.71
C ILE A 258 11.25 -15.94 6.57
N ASP A 259 11.54 -17.08 5.95
CA ASP A 259 11.90 -18.35 6.62
C ASP A 259 10.89 -18.78 7.70
N GLY A 260 9.61 -18.48 7.48
CA GLY A 260 8.51 -18.77 8.40
C GLY A 260 8.32 -17.77 9.54
N GLU A 261 9.20 -16.78 9.70
CA GLU A 261 9.10 -15.71 10.70
C GLU A 261 8.33 -14.51 10.14
N ILE A 262 7.47 -13.87 10.94
CA ILE A 262 6.68 -12.70 10.52
C ILE A 262 7.53 -11.43 10.64
N PHE A 263 7.82 -10.80 9.51
CA PHE A 263 8.59 -9.54 9.44
C PHE A 263 7.68 -8.30 9.40
N PHE A 264 6.53 -8.42 8.74
CA PHE A 264 5.55 -7.35 8.62
C PHE A 264 4.14 -7.92 8.65
N GLU A 265 3.23 -7.28 9.39
CA GLU A 265 1.82 -7.63 9.37
C GLU A 265 0.97 -6.37 9.59
N ALA A 266 0.00 -6.16 8.72
CA ALA A 266 -0.98 -5.08 8.81
C ALA A 266 -2.39 -5.60 8.57
N GLU A 267 -3.35 -5.09 9.36
CA GLU A 267 -4.77 -5.37 9.25
C GLU A 267 -5.57 -4.08 9.48
N TYR A 268 -6.28 -3.62 8.47
CA TYR A 268 -6.97 -2.31 8.47
C TYR A 268 -8.29 -2.37 9.23
N ASN A 269 -8.21 -2.68 10.53
CA ASN A 269 -9.36 -2.66 11.43
C ASN A 269 -9.63 -1.27 12.01
N HIS A 270 -8.57 -0.50 12.25
CA HIS A 270 -8.61 0.73 13.02
C HIS A 270 -7.51 1.68 12.56
N ILE A 271 -7.79 2.99 12.59
CA ILE A 271 -6.83 4.05 12.26
C ILE A 271 -6.94 5.15 13.31
N ASN A 272 -5.81 5.63 13.83
CA ASN A 272 -5.80 6.83 14.68
C ASN A 272 -5.74 8.09 13.80
N PHE A 273 -6.63 9.06 14.02
CA PHE A 273 -6.68 10.30 13.21
C PHE A 273 -5.35 11.05 13.13
N ASN A 274 -4.52 11.00 14.19
CA ASN A 274 -3.26 11.74 14.25
C ASN A 274 -2.11 11.07 13.46
N GLU A 275 -2.39 9.96 12.78
CA GLU A 275 -1.37 9.16 12.12
C GLU A 275 -1.39 9.24 10.59
N GLY A 276 -2.24 10.09 10.02
CA GLY A 276 -2.37 10.23 8.57
C GLY A 276 -1.06 10.53 7.82
N HIS A 277 -0.18 11.34 8.42
CA HIS A 277 1.13 11.66 7.84
C HIS A 277 2.06 10.45 7.67
N LYS A 278 1.78 9.31 8.32
CA LYS A 278 2.58 8.08 8.17
C LYS A 278 2.38 7.42 6.81
N VAL A 279 1.35 7.81 6.05
CA VAL A 279 1.08 7.31 4.69
C VAL A 279 2.29 7.45 3.75
N PHE A 280 3.09 8.50 3.90
CA PHE A 280 4.30 8.74 3.09
C PHE A 280 5.41 7.70 3.28
N CYS A 281 5.29 6.85 4.30
CA CYS A 281 6.36 5.93 4.70
C CYS A 281 5.91 4.48 4.78
N GLU A 282 4.60 4.24 4.76
CA GLU A 282 3.98 2.91 4.71
C GLU A 282 3.38 2.61 3.33
N ARG A 283 3.33 3.62 2.45
CA ARG A 283 2.96 3.53 1.04
C ARG A 283 4.00 4.20 0.16
N ASP A 284 4.01 3.84 -1.11
CA ASP A 284 4.67 4.64 -2.14
C ASP A 284 3.74 5.75 -2.63
N PHE A 285 3.86 6.93 -2.03
CA PHE A 285 3.00 8.07 -2.36
C PHE A 285 3.28 8.64 -3.75
N ASP A 286 4.54 8.57 -4.20
CA ASP A 286 4.94 9.08 -5.50
C ASP A 286 4.32 8.23 -6.61
N LYS A 287 4.48 6.90 -6.56
CA LYS A 287 3.84 5.97 -7.51
C LYS A 287 2.31 6.04 -7.45
N TYR A 288 1.72 6.30 -6.28
CA TYR A 288 0.28 6.51 -6.17
C TYR A 288 -0.18 7.79 -6.88
N ASN A 289 0.55 8.90 -6.74
CA ASN A 289 0.15 10.16 -7.34
C ASN A 289 0.39 10.22 -8.85
N SER A 290 1.51 9.68 -9.33
CA SER A 290 1.87 9.69 -10.75
C SER A 290 1.09 8.64 -11.55
N GLU A 291 0.92 7.44 -10.98
CA GLU A 291 0.51 6.25 -11.74
C GLU A 291 -0.71 5.54 -11.14
N ARG A 292 -1.25 6.01 -10.00
CA ARG A 292 -2.36 5.37 -9.26
C ARG A 292 -2.05 3.94 -8.79
N LYS A 293 -0.77 3.61 -8.65
CA LYS A 293 -0.32 2.31 -8.14
C LYS A 293 -0.48 2.25 -6.62
N LYS A 294 -0.97 1.11 -6.12
CA LYS A 294 -1.09 0.83 -4.68
C LYS A 294 0.08 -0.02 -4.23
N VAL A 295 1.15 0.64 -3.79
CA VAL A 295 2.37 -0.03 -3.31
C VAL A 295 2.44 0.05 -1.79
N TYR A 296 2.53 -1.12 -1.16
CA TYR A 296 2.65 -1.30 0.28
C TYR A 296 4.12 -1.50 0.63
N SER A 297 4.66 -0.65 1.51
CA SER A 297 6.01 -0.83 2.04
C SER A 297 5.94 -1.75 3.26
N LEU A 298 6.55 -2.93 3.15
CA LEU A 298 6.53 -3.97 4.20
C LEU A 298 7.73 -3.83 5.15
N TYR A 299 8.19 -2.60 5.32
CA TYR A 299 9.31 -2.19 6.16
C TYR A 299 9.14 -0.71 6.54
N LYS A 300 9.85 -0.27 7.57
CA LYS A 300 9.76 1.08 8.11
C LYS A 300 10.74 2.02 7.42
N LYS A 301 10.23 2.93 6.56
CA LYS A 301 11.01 3.92 5.80
C LYS A 301 11.57 5.09 6.63
N ASN A 302 11.11 5.30 7.87
CA ASN A 302 11.53 6.44 8.70
C ASN A 302 11.61 6.09 10.20
N ASN A 303 11.62 7.08 11.10
CA ASN A 303 11.65 6.83 12.54
C ASN A 303 10.28 6.88 13.25
N TYR A 304 9.19 7.23 12.58
CA TYR A 304 7.86 7.31 13.18
C TYR A 304 7.38 5.95 13.70
N HIS A 305 6.59 5.96 14.76
CA HIS A 305 5.91 4.76 15.23
C HIS A 305 4.98 4.22 14.13
N PRO A 306 4.83 2.88 13.99
CA PRO A 306 3.88 2.29 13.06
C PRO A 306 2.48 2.88 13.21
N SER A 307 1.71 2.88 12.12
CA SER A 307 0.27 3.11 12.19
C SER A 307 -0.43 2.04 13.03
N SER A 308 -1.58 2.39 13.61
CA SER A 308 -2.33 1.53 14.54
C SER A 308 -2.85 0.22 13.94
N PHE A 309 -2.92 0.12 12.61
CA PHE A 309 -3.26 -1.12 11.89
C PHE A 309 -2.08 -2.08 11.69
N ILE A 310 -0.84 -1.68 11.97
CA ILE A 310 0.34 -2.56 11.88
C ILE A 310 0.44 -3.36 13.18
N LYS A 311 0.35 -4.69 13.07
CA LYS A 311 0.36 -5.63 14.20
C LYS A 311 1.76 -6.05 14.63
N SER A 312 2.68 -6.18 13.67
CA SER A 312 4.05 -6.57 13.95
C SER A 312 4.89 -5.38 14.43
N ILE A 313 6.07 -5.66 15.00
CA ILE A 313 7.09 -4.64 15.19
C ILE A 313 7.75 -4.42 13.83
N PRO A 314 7.52 -3.27 13.16
CA PRO A 314 8.02 -3.09 11.81
C PRO A 314 9.54 -2.96 11.83
N ILE A 315 10.19 -3.81 11.04
CA ILE A 315 11.62 -3.74 10.81
C ILE A 315 11.98 -2.55 9.91
N LYS A 316 13.08 -1.86 10.21
CA LYS A 316 13.57 -0.73 9.40
C LYS A 316 14.19 -1.17 8.07
N LYS A 317 14.72 -2.39 8.06
CA LYS A 317 15.54 -2.94 6.99
C LYS A 317 15.62 -4.45 7.16
N ILE A 318 15.81 -5.13 6.05
CA ILE A 318 16.13 -6.56 5.99
C ILE A 318 17.61 -6.66 5.67
N ILE A 319 18.34 -7.45 6.46
CA ILE A 319 19.77 -7.73 6.28
C ILE A 319 19.96 -9.22 6.47
N PHE A 320 20.68 -9.84 5.54
CA PHE A 320 21.11 -11.22 5.63
C PHE A 320 22.64 -11.25 5.71
N ASN A 321 23.20 -12.08 6.59
CA ASN A 321 24.66 -12.14 6.87
C ASN A 321 25.25 -13.56 6.75
N ASP A 322 24.48 -14.50 6.23
CA ASP A 322 24.72 -15.95 6.32
C ASP A 322 25.01 -16.62 4.98
N ARG A 323 25.00 -15.85 3.87
CA ARG A 323 25.17 -16.37 2.50
C ARG A 323 24.20 -17.52 2.16
N SER A 324 22.97 -17.44 2.65
CA SER A 324 21.96 -18.48 2.53
C SER A 324 20.81 -18.09 1.59
N TYR A 325 20.03 -19.11 1.23
CA TYR A 325 18.70 -18.94 0.66
C TYR A 325 17.71 -18.57 1.76
N HIS A 326 16.81 -17.64 1.44
CA HIS A 326 15.71 -17.23 2.30
C HIS A 326 14.40 -17.31 1.53
N GLU A 327 13.47 -18.08 2.06
CA GLU A 327 12.14 -18.25 1.47
C GLU A 327 11.24 -17.10 1.94
N CYS A 328 10.77 -16.29 1.00
CA CYS A 328 9.88 -15.16 1.28
C CYS A 328 8.46 -15.49 0.82
N LYS A 329 7.48 -15.13 1.66
CA LYS A 329 6.06 -15.25 1.36
C LYS A 329 5.34 -13.98 1.74
N ILE A 330 4.56 -13.43 0.81
CA ILE A 330 3.62 -12.34 1.08
C ILE A 330 2.21 -12.88 0.96
N THR A 331 1.44 -12.79 2.04
CA THR A 331 0.01 -13.11 2.04
C THR A 331 -0.78 -11.80 2.07
N ALA A 332 -1.73 -11.63 1.17
CA ALA A 332 -2.61 -10.46 1.13
C ALA A 332 -4.08 -10.91 1.02
N SER A 333 -4.97 -10.23 1.71
CA SER A 333 -6.41 -10.54 1.68
C SER A 333 -7.28 -9.30 1.58
N ASP A 334 -8.48 -9.50 1.05
CA ASP A 334 -9.61 -8.60 1.23
C ASP A 334 -10.30 -8.85 2.59
N TYR A 335 -11.39 -8.11 2.84
CA TYR A 335 -12.18 -8.26 4.06
C TYR A 335 -13.05 -9.54 4.07
N ASN A 336 -13.49 -9.97 2.89
CA ASN A 336 -14.35 -11.14 2.70
C ASN A 336 -13.63 -12.48 2.86
N GLY A 337 -12.30 -12.46 2.99
CA GLY A 337 -11.46 -13.62 3.21
C GLY A 337 -10.88 -14.20 1.91
N ASN A 338 -11.07 -13.55 0.77
CA ASN A 338 -10.35 -13.92 -0.45
C ASN A 338 -8.90 -13.48 -0.31
N TYR A 339 -7.96 -14.36 -0.66
CA TYR A 339 -6.54 -14.12 -0.43
C TYR A 339 -5.67 -14.62 -1.57
N ILE A 340 -4.47 -14.06 -1.61
CA ILE A 340 -3.37 -14.52 -2.46
C ILE A 340 -2.10 -14.72 -1.63
N GLU A 341 -1.21 -15.55 -2.15
CA GLU A 341 0.16 -15.74 -1.68
C GLU A 341 1.14 -15.47 -2.82
N ILE A 342 2.19 -14.71 -2.53
CA ILE A 342 3.31 -14.46 -3.44
C ILE A 342 4.55 -15.11 -2.84
N LEU A 343 5.12 -16.11 -3.52
CA LEU A 343 6.32 -16.81 -3.10
C LEU A 343 7.53 -16.37 -3.93
N PHE A 344 8.64 -16.06 -3.27
CA PHE A 344 9.88 -15.72 -3.96
C PHE A 344 11.07 -16.03 -3.07
N ASN A 345 12.23 -16.22 -3.70
CA ASN A 345 13.44 -16.63 -2.99
C ASN A 345 14.49 -15.53 -3.09
N LEU A 346 15.08 -15.20 -1.94
CA LEU A 346 16.23 -14.32 -1.85
C LEU A 346 17.49 -15.15 -1.62
N LEU A 347 18.58 -14.81 -2.30
CA LEU A 347 19.89 -15.38 -2.05
C LEU A 347 20.80 -14.28 -1.51
N SER A 348 21.18 -14.41 -0.23
CA SER A 348 22.09 -13.48 0.42
C SER A 348 23.50 -13.62 -0.15
N SER A 349 24.08 -12.52 -0.61
CA SER A 349 25.47 -12.45 -1.06
C SER A 349 26.28 -11.51 -0.16
N SER A 350 27.54 -11.85 0.05
CA SER A 350 28.52 -10.94 0.67
C SER A 350 29.55 -10.43 -0.33
N ASN A 351 29.35 -10.66 -1.63
CA ASN A 351 30.34 -10.33 -2.65
C ASN A 351 30.18 -8.86 -3.08
N LYS A 352 30.96 -7.95 -2.46
CA LYS A 352 30.90 -6.51 -2.72
C LYS A 352 32.08 -5.94 -3.51
N ASP A 353 33.21 -6.67 -3.55
CA ASP A 353 34.50 -6.16 -4.01
C ASP A 353 35.16 -7.07 -5.06
N THR A 354 34.52 -7.29 -6.21
CA THR A 354 35.18 -7.98 -7.32
C THR A 354 35.96 -6.99 -8.16
N GLN A 355 37.28 -7.10 -8.21
CA GLN A 355 38.09 -6.25 -9.09
C GLN A 355 37.93 -6.67 -10.57
N ILE A 356 37.63 -5.71 -11.44
CA ILE A 356 37.55 -5.91 -12.89
C ILE A 356 38.48 -4.89 -13.56
N ASP A 357 39.40 -5.38 -14.37
CA ASP A 357 40.31 -4.54 -15.14
C ASP A 357 39.69 -4.22 -16.50
N PHE A 358 39.70 -2.92 -16.85
CA PHE A 358 39.36 -2.41 -18.18
C PHE A 358 40.61 -1.87 -18.84
N ILE A 359 41.22 -2.66 -19.72
CA ILE A 359 42.50 -2.32 -20.36
C ILE A 359 42.21 -1.82 -21.77
N ALA A 360 42.50 -0.55 -22.05
CA ALA A 360 42.29 0.05 -23.36
C ALA A 360 43.31 -0.47 -24.40
N GLU A 361 42.81 -0.88 -25.56
CA GLU A 361 43.58 -1.37 -26.70
C GLU A 361 43.27 -0.55 -27.97
N LYS A 362 44.13 -0.62 -28.98
CA LYS A 362 43.96 0.17 -30.22
C LYS A 362 42.57 -0.01 -30.87
N LYS A 363 42.04 -1.24 -30.83
CA LYS A 363 40.79 -1.65 -31.48
C LYS A 363 39.61 -1.86 -30.52
N GLY A 364 39.79 -1.66 -29.22
CA GLY A 364 38.77 -2.04 -28.23
C GLY A 364 39.27 -1.98 -26.79
N TRP A 365 38.72 -2.85 -25.94
CA TRP A 365 39.12 -3.03 -24.55
C TRP A 365 39.27 -4.51 -24.23
N ILE A 366 40.23 -4.85 -23.37
CA ILE A 366 40.25 -6.14 -22.67
C ILE A 366 39.56 -5.91 -21.33
N VAL A 367 38.51 -6.69 -21.08
CA VAL A 367 37.79 -6.69 -19.80
C VAL A 367 38.06 -8.02 -19.13
N GLN A 368 38.63 -8.00 -17.92
CA GLN A 368 38.98 -9.23 -17.22
C GLN A 368 38.86 -9.13 -15.71
N SER A 369 38.63 -10.28 -15.06
CA SER A 369 38.75 -10.42 -13.61
C SER A 369 39.51 -11.70 -13.26
N TYR A 370 40.33 -11.60 -12.22
CA TYR A 370 41.09 -12.72 -11.64
C TYR A 370 40.40 -13.33 -10.41
N ASP A 371 39.19 -12.87 -10.10
CA ASP A 371 38.40 -13.37 -8.98
C ASP A 371 37.92 -14.80 -9.29
N ASP A 372 38.47 -15.78 -8.57
CA ASP A 372 38.23 -17.20 -8.75
C ASP A 372 36.82 -17.63 -8.30
N ARG A 373 36.10 -16.76 -7.60
CA ARG A 373 34.68 -16.96 -7.23
C ARG A 373 33.75 -16.76 -8.42
N LEU A 374 34.20 -16.08 -9.47
CA LEU A 374 33.37 -15.82 -10.65
C LEU A 374 33.14 -17.10 -11.46
N LYS A 375 31.88 -17.29 -11.86
CA LYS A 375 31.51 -18.27 -12.88
C LYS A 375 31.72 -17.68 -14.27
N LEU A 376 31.29 -16.44 -14.46
CA LEU A 376 31.51 -15.66 -15.67
C LEU A 376 31.40 -14.15 -15.39
N LEU A 377 31.84 -13.35 -16.35
CA LEU A 377 31.64 -11.91 -16.36
C LEU A 377 30.72 -11.53 -17.53
N ASN A 378 29.56 -10.95 -17.24
CA ASN A 378 28.66 -10.43 -18.26
C ASN A 378 29.18 -9.06 -18.70
N VAL A 379 29.49 -8.89 -19.99
CA VAL A 379 30.02 -7.62 -20.52
C VAL A 379 29.09 -7.08 -21.61
N TYR A 380 28.67 -5.82 -21.48
CA TYR A 380 27.77 -5.18 -22.45
C TYR A 380 27.98 -3.66 -22.47
N PHE A 381 27.51 -3.01 -23.53
CA PHE A 381 27.52 -1.55 -23.64
C PHE A 381 26.17 -0.95 -23.24
N THR A 382 26.21 0.25 -22.68
CA THR A 382 25.04 1.09 -22.34
C THR A 382 25.32 2.57 -22.66
N ASN A 383 24.30 3.41 -22.53
CA ASN A 383 24.43 4.87 -22.49
C ASN A 383 24.10 5.38 -21.09
N ASP A 384 24.84 6.40 -20.62
CA ASP A 384 24.62 7.06 -19.31
C ASP A 384 23.15 7.51 -19.07
N PHE A 385 22.35 7.61 -20.12
CA PHE A 385 20.96 8.07 -20.07
C PHE A 385 19.89 6.96 -20.07
N ASN A 386 20.24 5.68 -20.28
CA ASN A 386 19.24 4.60 -20.28
C ASN A 386 19.84 3.18 -20.09
N GLU A 387 19.82 2.66 -18.87
CA GLU A 387 20.26 1.29 -18.54
C GLU A 387 19.36 0.19 -19.10
N ASN A 388 18.12 0.51 -19.51
CA ASN A 388 17.21 -0.46 -20.10
C ASN A 388 17.61 -0.85 -21.54
N ILE A 389 18.56 -0.13 -22.15
CA ILE A 389 19.10 -0.45 -23.47
C ILE A 389 20.44 -1.15 -23.28
N ARG A 390 20.38 -2.47 -23.09
CA ARG A 390 21.57 -3.34 -23.08
C ARG A 390 21.95 -3.68 -24.52
N TYR A 391 23.14 -3.28 -24.95
CA TYR A 391 23.69 -3.72 -26.24
C TYR A 391 24.82 -4.73 -26.00
N VAL A 392 24.48 -6.00 -26.17
CA VAL A 392 25.50 -7.06 -26.27
C VAL A 392 26.11 -6.93 -27.66
N SER A 393 27.40 -6.59 -27.73
CA SER A 393 28.09 -6.57 -29.02
C SER A 393 28.13 -8.01 -29.57
N PRO A 394 27.70 -8.26 -30.82
CA PRO A 394 27.77 -9.61 -31.40
C PRO A 394 29.22 -10.11 -31.58
N ASP A 395 30.19 -9.20 -31.53
CA ASP A 395 31.62 -9.46 -31.75
C ASP A 395 32.41 -9.50 -30.41
N ILE A 396 31.82 -10.01 -29.32
CA ILE A 396 32.57 -10.25 -28.07
C ILE A 396 33.42 -11.52 -28.27
N ASP A 397 34.71 -11.34 -28.50
CA ASP A 397 35.66 -12.45 -28.52
C ASP A 397 35.86 -12.91 -27.07
N THR A 398 35.20 -14.01 -26.72
CA THR A 398 35.39 -14.67 -25.42
C THR A 398 36.75 -15.35 -25.43
N ILE A 399 37.70 -14.80 -24.69
CA ILE A 399 39.03 -15.41 -24.52
C ILE A 399 38.95 -16.46 -23.41
N TYR A 400 38.28 -16.13 -22.29
CA TYR A 400 37.89 -17.02 -21.19
C TYR A 400 36.57 -16.54 -20.55
N ALA A 401 35.95 -17.35 -19.69
CA ALA A 401 34.69 -16.99 -19.00
C ALA A 401 34.75 -15.67 -18.19
N THR A 402 35.95 -15.24 -17.79
CA THR A 402 36.19 -13.98 -17.06
C THR A 402 37.16 -13.05 -17.78
N LYS A 403 37.42 -13.26 -19.09
CA LYS A 403 38.30 -12.42 -19.91
C LYS A 403 37.77 -12.30 -21.33
N PHE A 404 37.48 -11.05 -21.73
CA PHE A 404 36.85 -10.73 -23.00
C PHE A 404 37.65 -9.66 -23.74
N PHE A 405 37.73 -9.78 -25.06
CA PHE A 405 38.08 -8.64 -25.91
C PHE A 405 36.79 -8.02 -26.46
N ILE A 406 36.61 -6.73 -26.21
CA ILE A 406 35.42 -5.98 -26.59
C ILE A 406 35.83 -4.96 -27.67
N PRO A 407 35.41 -5.14 -28.93
CA PRO A 407 35.75 -4.19 -29.98
C PRO A 407 35.05 -2.85 -29.76
N LYS A 408 35.61 -1.78 -30.35
CA LYS A 408 35.00 -0.45 -30.31
C LYS A 408 33.56 -0.51 -30.86
N PRO A 409 32.57 0.04 -30.14
CA PRO A 409 31.18 -0.02 -30.58
C PRO A 409 31.00 0.78 -31.87
N LYS A 410 30.22 0.24 -32.82
CA LYS A 410 29.86 0.93 -34.07
C LYS A 410 28.76 1.99 -33.86
N LYS A 411 28.08 1.97 -32.70
CA LYS A 411 27.02 2.90 -32.30
C LYS A 411 27.56 3.93 -31.30
N ASN A 412 26.86 5.06 -31.13
CA ASN A 412 27.12 6.07 -30.10
C ASN A 412 26.79 5.53 -28.70
N LEU A 413 27.58 4.56 -28.23
CA LEU A 413 27.55 4.02 -26.88
C LEU A 413 28.73 4.61 -26.12
N ASN A 414 28.51 5.09 -24.91
CA ASN A 414 29.52 5.81 -24.13
C ASN A 414 29.97 5.10 -22.86
N THR A 415 29.36 3.97 -22.49
CA THR A 415 29.70 3.26 -21.25
C THR A 415 29.76 1.76 -21.49
N LEU A 416 30.88 1.15 -21.07
CA LEU A 416 31.11 -0.29 -21.02
C LEU A 416 30.80 -0.79 -19.61
N VAL A 417 30.00 -1.84 -19.50
CA VAL A 417 29.57 -2.41 -18.22
C VAL A 417 30.06 -3.84 -18.10
N ALA A 418 30.59 -4.18 -16.93
CA ALA A 418 30.97 -5.54 -16.57
C ALA A 418 30.25 -5.95 -15.28
N GLU A 419 29.37 -6.95 -15.37
CA GLU A 419 28.52 -7.45 -14.29
C GLU A 419 29.03 -8.84 -13.85
N PRO A 420 29.56 -8.97 -12.62
CA PRO A 420 30.06 -10.25 -12.12
C PRO A 420 28.93 -11.22 -11.81
N PHE A 421 29.08 -12.47 -12.26
CA PHE A 421 28.19 -13.59 -11.89
C PHE A 421 29.02 -14.69 -11.20
N TYR A 422 28.69 -14.99 -9.95
CA TYR A 422 29.46 -15.88 -9.09
C TYR A 422 29.05 -17.35 -9.25
N LYS A 423 29.94 -18.26 -8.83
CA LYS A 423 29.70 -19.71 -8.83
C LYS A 423 28.55 -20.14 -7.93
N ASP A 424 28.23 -19.33 -6.91
CA ASP A 424 27.08 -19.54 -6.02
C ASP A 424 25.74 -19.09 -6.62
N GLY A 425 25.74 -18.53 -7.84
CA GLY A 425 24.55 -18.04 -8.54
C GLY A 425 24.17 -16.59 -8.22
N THR A 426 24.95 -15.89 -7.39
CA THR A 426 24.71 -14.47 -7.06
C THR A 426 25.27 -13.53 -8.13
N TYR A 427 24.69 -12.33 -8.18
CA TYR A 427 25.20 -11.22 -8.99
C TYR A 427 25.98 -10.24 -8.12
N GLY A 428 27.14 -9.81 -8.61
CA GLY A 428 27.95 -8.77 -7.99
C GLY A 428 27.63 -7.38 -8.52
N PRO A 429 28.16 -6.32 -7.87
CA PRO A 429 28.00 -4.95 -8.33
C PRO A 429 28.58 -4.76 -9.75
N PRO A 430 27.81 -4.23 -10.72
CA PRO A 430 28.33 -3.94 -12.04
C PRO A 430 29.34 -2.80 -11.96
N GLN A 431 30.43 -2.94 -12.71
CA GLN A 431 31.43 -1.89 -12.88
C GLN A 431 31.25 -1.20 -14.21
N PHE A 432 31.32 0.13 -14.18
CA PHE A 432 31.09 0.99 -15.32
C PHE A 432 32.41 1.64 -15.73
N HIS A 433 32.77 1.50 -17.00
CA HIS A 433 33.91 2.16 -17.61
C HIS A 433 33.43 3.11 -18.71
N LYS A 434 33.60 4.42 -18.49
CA LYS A 434 33.29 5.42 -19.50
C LYS A 434 34.26 5.31 -20.67
N ILE A 435 33.69 5.23 -21.86
CA ILE A 435 34.39 5.22 -23.13
C ILE A 435 34.47 6.68 -23.57
N ASP A 436 35.67 7.23 -23.64
CA ASP A 436 35.91 8.58 -24.14
C ASP A 436 35.29 8.76 -25.54
N ASN A 437 34.08 9.31 -25.57
CA ASN A 437 33.55 10.02 -26.72
C ASN A 437 33.65 11.48 -26.34
N LYS A 438 34.81 12.11 -26.64
CA LYS A 438 35.10 13.55 -26.53
C LYS A 438 33.97 14.31 -25.85
N GLU A 439 34.14 14.66 -24.57
CA GLU A 439 33.29 15.67 -23.96
C GLU A 439 33.19 16.85 -24.93
N LYS A 440 32.05 17.01 -25.59
CA LYS A 440 31.69 18.29 -26.15
C LYS A 440 31.34 19.11 -24.92
N ILE A 441 32.33 19.78 -24.36
CA ILE A 441 32.11 20.93 -23.50
C ILE A 441 31.19 21.83 -24.32
N LEU A 442 29.91 21.87 -23.96
CA LEU A 442 29.00 22.88 -24.47
C LEU A 442 29.45 24.18 -23.81
N ASP A 443 30.40 24.86 -24.45
CA ASP A 443 30.82 26.20 -24.07
C ASP A 443 29.73 27.18 -24.52
N GLY A 444 28.63 27.14 -23.78
CA GLY A 444 27.46 27.96 -23.96
C GLY A 444 26.98 28.35 -22.58
N LYS A 445 27.06 29.64 -22.25
CA LYS A 445 26.48 30.19 -21.01
C LYS A 445 25.03 29.75 -20.92
N ILE A 446 24.74 28.81 -20.02
CA ILE A 446 23.37 28.43 -19.67
C ILE A 446 22.78 29.63 -18.94
N LYS A 447 22.00 30.46 -19.65
CA LYS A 447 21.10 31.42 -19.02
C LYS A 447 19.90 30.65 -18.49
N LEU A 448 19.96 30.27 -17.22
CA LEU A 448 18.78 29.88 -16.47
C LEU A 448 17.85 31.10 -16.41
N LYS A 449 16.81 31.11 -17.25
CA LYS A 449 15.63 31.95 -17.02
C LYS A 449 14.77 31.21 -16.01
N ASP A 450 14.97 31.54 -14.73
CA ASP A 450 13.99 31.23 -13.70
C ASP A 450 12.69 31.96 -14.07
N LYS A 451 11.63 31.20 -14.38
CA LYS A 451 10.31 31.74 -14.66
C LYS A 451 9.26 31.30 -13.63
N THR A 452 9.67 30.68 -12.52
CA THR A 452 8.71 30.19 -11.52
C THR A 452 9.31 30.23 -10.11
N ARG A 453 9.69 31.42 -9.65
CA ARG A 453 9.48 31.81 -8.26
C ARG A 453 8.17 32.59 -8.18
N GLY A 454 7.09 31.86 -7.96
CA GLY A 454 5.85 32.40 -7.41
C GLY A 454 5.87 32.19 -5.90
N THR A 455 6.50 33.11 -5.18
CA THR A 455 6.20 33.36 -3.77
C THR A 455 4.92 34.20 -3.72
N ALA A 456 3.83 33.59 -3.27
CA ALA A 456 2.77 34.14 -2.43
C ALA A 456 1.81 32.99 -2.07
#